data_AF-A0A9X3W9R6-F1
#
_entry.id   AF-A0A9X3W9R6-F1
#
_cell.length_a   1.000
_cell.length_b   1.000
_cell.length_c   1.000
_cell.angle_alpha   90.00
_cell.angle_beta   90.00
_cell.angle_gamma   90.00
#
_symmetry.space_group_name_H-M   'P 1'
#
loop_
_entity.id
_entity.type
_entity.pdbx_description
1 polymer ?
#
loop_
_entity_poly.entity_id
_entity_poly.type
_entity_poly.pdbx_seq_one_letter_code
_entity_poly.pdbx_strand_id
1 'polypeptide(L)'
;MNKLIHTINKEQLLSIPFPKTDKTSFILVDIKAYLEDLKRDIQLMEDGEDWHKCRITSVWDSTDPEEGLRRMEGFNSEYGLIMLDDEGMAPECYLHTLNKSEMQAMAELEPYELDPKASEYCGKLAELCNDSVASVAVDVQPAVPSKFSKSILKADIELDLC
;
A
#
# COMPACT_ATOMS: atom_id res chain seq x y z
N MET A 1 5.04 -0.92 18.66
CA MET A 1 5.19 -0.36 17.30
C MET A 1 6.66 -0.06 17.08
N ASN A 2 7.23 -0.61 16.02
CA ASN A 2 8.57 -0.26 15.58
C ASN A 2 8.62 1.22 15.18
N LYS A 3 9.79 1.84 15.31
CA LYS A 3 10.01 3.20 14.85
C LYS A 3 9.95 3.20 13.31
N LEU A 4 9.04 4.00 12.73
CA LEU A 4 9.01 4.22 11.29
C LEU A 4 10.25 5.02 10.86
N ILE A 5 10.85 4.59 9.75
CA ILE A 5 12.11 5.11 9.23
C ILE A 5 11.84 5.80 7.89
N HIS A 6 12.45 6.97 7.74
CA HIS A 6 12.38 7.78 6.54
C HIS A 6 13.29 7.23 5.44
N THR A 7 12.69 6.80 4.33
CA THR A 7 13.42 6.22 3.18
C THR A 7 13.45 7.14 1.96
N ILE A 8 12.47 8.04 1.85
CA ILE A 8 12.31 8.98 0.73
C ILE A 8 11.59 10.25 1.20
N ASN A 9 11.99 11.40 0.65
CA ASN A 9 11.30 12.66 0.90
C ASN A 9 9.88 12.65 0.29
N LYS A 10 8.88 13.04 1.09
CA LYS A 10 7.47 13.06 0.68
C LYS A 10 7.19 13.91 -0.56
N GLU A 11 7.81 15.08 -0.69
CA GLU A 11 7.60 15.99 -1.82
C GLU A 11 8.17 15.38 -3.11
N GLN A 12 9.35 14.75 -3.03
CA GLN A 12 9.94 14.03 -4.16
C GLN A 12 9.06 12.84 -4.56
N LEU A 13 8.61 12.04 -3.60
CA LEU A 13 7.73 10.90 -3.82
C LEU A 13 6.42 11.31 -4.52
N LEU A 14 5.76 12.38 -4.05
CA LEU A 14 4.50 12.86 -4.62
C LEU A 14 4.66 13.49 -6.01
N SER A 15 5.85 14.00 -6.32
CA SER A 15 6.15 14.64 -7.60
C SER A 15 6.17 13.65 -8.78
N ILE A 16 6.38 12.34 -8.53
CA ILE A 16 6.40 11.33 -9.59
C ILE A 16 4.95 10.94 -9.95
N PRO A 17 4.49 11.15 -11.21
CA PRO A 17 3.16 10.72 -11.64
C PRO A 17 3.06 9.19 -11.62
N PHE A 18 1.88 8.66 -11.25
CA PHE A 18 1.64 7.23 -11.42
C PHE A 18 1.64 6.87 -12.90
N PRO A 19 2.13 5.67 -13.25
CA PRO A 19 2.11 5.21 -14.62
C PRO A 19 0.66 4.95 -15.06
N LYS A 20 0.34 5.25 -16.32
CA LYS A 20 -0.96 4.86 -16.89
C LYS A 20 -0.87 3.41 -17.36
N THR A 21 -1.33 2.50 -16.52
CA THR A 21 -1.42 1.07 -16.82
C THR A 21 -2.88 0.64 -16.83
N ASP A 22 -3.19 -0.39 -17.60
CA ASP A 22 -4.54 -0.97 -17.66
C ASP A 22 -4.69 -2.18 -16.72
N LYS A 23 -3.62 -2.53 -15.99
CA LYS A 23 -3.48 -3.80 -15.24
C LYS A 23 -3.23 -3.58 -13.75
N THR A 24 -2.42 -2.58 -13.43
CA THR A 24 -1.95 -2.31 -12.08
C THR A 24 -2.42 -0.95 -11.63
N SER A 25 -3.07 -0.93 -10.47
CA SER A 25 -3.45 0.29 -9.77
C SER A 25 -2.53 0.56 -8.59
N PHE A 26 -2.36 1.83 -8.24
CA PHE A 26 -1.39 2.29 -7.25
C PHE A 26 -2.04 3.14 -6.17
N ILE A 27 -1.73 2.83 -4.92
CA ILE A 27 -2.09 3.67 -3.77
C ILE A 27 -0.83 3.93 -2.94
N LEU A 28 -0.47 5.20 -2.81
CA LEU A 28 0.61 5.63 -1.94
C LEU A 28 0.08 5.91 -0.54
N VAL A 29 0.71 5.32 0.48
CA VAL A 29 0.18 5.28 1.84
C VAL A 29 1.16 5.87 2.86
N ASP A 30 0.64 6.74 3.74
CA ASP A 30 1.28 7.14 4.99
C ASP A 30 1.06 6.04 6.05
N ILE A 31 2.12 5.35 6.43
CA ILE A 31 2.03 4.14 7.27
C ILE A 31 1.61 4.48 8.69
N LYS A 32 1.98 5.65 9.19
CA LYS A 32 1.56 6.08 10.53
C LYS A 32 0.04 6.25 10.56
N ALA A 33 -0.50 7.00 9.60
CA ALA A 33 -1.94 7.22 9.50
C ALA A 33 -2.68 5.91 9.21
N TYR A 34 -2.12 5.03 8.40
CA TYR A 34 -2.72 3.72 8.10
C TYR A 34 -2.82 2.82 9.35
N LEU A 35 -1.78 2.76 10.17
CA LEU A 35 -1.82 2.03 11.44
C LEU A 35 -2.82 2.63 12.44
N GLU A 36 -3.03 3.96 12.40
CA GLU A 36 -4.07 4.62 13.18
C GLU A 36 -5.48 4.27 12.67
N ASP A 37 -5.66 4.20 11.35
CA ASP A 37 -6.93 3.82 10.72
C ASP A 37 -7.28 2.33 10.98
N LEU A 38 -6.31 1.42 10.90
CA LEU A 38 -6.50 0.00 11.29
C LEU A 38 -6.98 -0.13 12.74
N LYS A 39 -6.28 0.49 13.70
CA LYS A 39 -6.64 0.44 15.12
C LYS A 39 -8.01 1.05 15.40
N ARG A 40 -8.32 2.15 14.72
CA ARG A 40 -9.62 2.80 14.84
C ARG A 40 -10.73 1.85 14.39
N ASP A 41 -10.57 1.22 13.24
CA ASP A 41 -11.62 0.37 12.66
C ASP A 41 -11.80 -0.93 13.44
N ILE A 42 -10.71 -1.51 13.99
CA ILE A 42 -10.80 -2.60 14.99
C ILE A 42 -11.70 -2.19 16.15
N GLN A 43 -11.46 -1.03 16.76
CA GLN A 43 -12.28 -0.55 17.88
C GLN A 43 -13.75 -0.35 17.49
N LEU A 44 -14.02 0.19 16.30
CA LEU A 44 -15.39 0.36 15.81
C LEU A 44 -16.10 -0.98 15.63
N MET A 45 -15.40 -2.00 15.12
CA MET A 45 -15.94 -3.34 14.96
C MET A 45 -16.22 -4.00 16.32
N GLU A 46 -15.33 -3.85 17.29
CA GLU A 46 -15.54 -4.32 18.67
C GLU A 46 -16.75 -3.62 19.34
N ASP A 47 -16.96 -2.33 19.05
CA ASP A 47 -18.07 -1.53 19.57
C ASP A 47 -19.41 -1.80 18.84
N GLY A 48 -19.39 -2.59 17.76
CA GLY A 48 -20.57 -2.88 16.94
C GLY A 48 -21.08 -1.68 16.12
N GLU A 49 -20.18 -0.77 15.76
CA GLU A 49 -20.48 0.45 15.01
C GLU A 49 -20.68 0.18 13.50
N ASP A 50 -21.31 1.14 12.82
CA ASP A 50 -21.66 1.03 11.40
C ASP A 50 -20.41 1.04 10.48
N TRP A 51 -20.36 0.07 9.54
CA TRP A 51 -19.30 -0.09 8.55
C TRP A 51 -19.11 1.14 7.64
N HIS A 52 -20.15 1.96 7.43
CA HIS A 52 -20.03 3.21 6.66
C HIS A 52 -19.08 4.22 7.32
N LYS A 53 -18.68 4.00 8.57
CA LYS A 53 -17.69 4.80 9.29
C LYS A 53 -16.27 4.28 9.10
N CYS A 54 -16.06 3.14 8.45
CA CYS A 54 -14.75 2.52 8.26
C CYS A 54 -13.89 3.33 7.28
N ARG A 55 -12.59 3.30 7.54
CA ARG A 55 -11.51 3.82 6.69
C ARG A 55 -10.72 2.71 6.04
N ILE A 56 -10.92 1.48 6.49
CA ILE A 56 -10.36 0.27 5.94
C ILE A 56 -11.48 -0.44 5.18
N THR A 57 -11.12 -1.02 4.04
CA THR A 57 -11.97 -1.86 3.22
C THR A 57 -11.16 -3.09 2.80
N SER A 58 -11.74 -3.93 1.97
CA SER A 58 -11.10 -5.07 1.35
C SER A 58 -11.28 -4.98 -0.16
N VAL A 59 -10.41 -5.63 -0.92
CA VAL A 59 -10.54 -5.61 -2.39
C VAL A 59 -11.65 -6.58 -2.83
N TRP A 60 -11.74 -7.77 -2.20
CA TRP A 60 -12.65 -8.85 -2.60
C TRP A 60 -13.13 -9.77 -1.49
N ASP A 61 -12.61 -9.64 -0.27
CA ASP A 61 -12.93 -10.52 0.87
C ASP A 61 -13.71 -9.75 1.94
N SER A 62 -13.99 -10.37 3.07
CA SER A 62 -14.44 -9.69 4.28
C SER A 62 -13.34 -8.75 4.78
N THR A 63 -13.72 -7.51 5.10
CA THR A 63 -12.80 -6.54 5.70
C THR A 63 -12.34 -7.04 7.07
N ASP A 64 -11.02 -7.18 7.26
CA ASP A 64 -10.38 -7.66 8.49
C ASP A 64 -9.17 -6.76 8.85
N PRO A 65 -9.41 -5.65 9.58
CA PRO A 65 -8.35 -4.74 10.00
C PRO A 65 -7.44 -5.33 11.09
N GLU A 66 -7.88 -6.36 11.84
CA GLU A 66 -7.04 -7.05 12.83
C GLU A 66 -5.93 -7.84 12.14
N GLU A 67 -6.29 -8.61 11.12
CA GLU A 67 -5.34 -9.34 10.29
C GLU A 67 -4.40 -8.37 9.56
N GLY A 68 -4.93 -7.27 9.01
CA GLY A 68 -4.13 -6.19 8.44
C GLY A 68 -3.10 -5.65 9.42
N LEU A 69 -3.51 -5.32 10.65
CA LEU A 69 -2.62 -4.82 11.69
C LEU A 69 -1.56 -5.86 12.10
N ARG A 70 -1.95 -7.14 12.20
CA ARG A 70 -1.05 -8.24 12.53
C ARG A 70 0.04 -8.41 11.47
N ARG A 71 -0.31 -8.35 10.19
CA ARG A 71 0.64 -8.48 9.07
C ARG A 71 1.65 -7.34 8.98
N MET A 72 1.35 -6.19 9.61
CA MET A 72 2.24 -5.03 9.66
C MET A 72 3.37 -5.12 10.72
N GLU A 73 3.48 -6.21 11.49
CA GLU A 73 4.45 -6.34 12.61
C GLU A 73 5.92 -6.08 12.21
N GLY A 74 6.30 -6.35 10.96
CA GLY A 74 7.64 -6.13 10.42
C GLY A 74 7.82 -4.86 9.57
N PHE A 75 6.75 -4.10 9.30
CA PHE A 75 6.78 -3.00 8.35
C PHE A 75 7.28 -1.70 9.02
N ASN A 76 8.42 -1.19 8.56
CA ASN A 76 9.13 -0.10 9.23
C ASN A 76 9.39 1.14 8.35
N SER A 77 8.92 1.17 7.11
CA SER A 77 9.02 2.38 6.26
C SER A 77 7.94 3.40 6.63
N GLU A 78 8.27 4.69 6.57
CA GLU A 78 7.31 5.79 6.79
C GLU A 78 6.19 5.79 5.73
N TYR A 79 6.53 5.43 4.50
CA TYR A 79 5.63 5.35 3.37
C TYR A 79 5.64 3.94 2.77
N GLY A 80 4.53 3.55 2.18
CA GLY A 80 4.44 2.32 1.40
C GLY A 80 3.67 2.54 0.10
N LEU A 81 3.87 1.62 -0.84
CA LEU A 81 3.18 1.60 -2.12
C LEU A 81 2.33 0.34 -2.20
N ILE A 82 1.01 0.51 -2.23
CA ILE A 82 0.11 -0.58 -2.57
C ILE A 82 0.07 -0.70 -4.08
N MET A 83 0.30 -1.92 -4.55
CA MET A 83 0.09 -2.32 -5.94
C MET A 83 -1.05 -3.33 -5.94
N LEU A 84 -2.09 -3.01 -6.71
CA LEU A 84 -3.22 -3.89 -6.95
C LEU A 84 -3.16 -4.34 -8.40
N ASP A 85 -2.95 -5.63 -8.63
CA ASP A 85 -3.07 -6.23 -9.95
C ASP A 85 -4.51 -6.70 -10.17
N ASP A 86 -5.17 -6.14 -11.18
CA ASP A 86 -6.58 -6.42 -11.54
C ASP A 86 -6.68 -7.50 -12.64
N GLU A 87 -5.56 -8.08 -13.09
CA GLU A 87 -5.60 -9.18 -14.07
C GLU A 87 -5.79 -10.56 -13.41
N GLY A 88 -6.97 -11.16 -13.61
CA GLY A 88 -7.20 -12.59 -13.43
C GLY A 88 -8.36 -12.96 -12.51
N MET A 89 -8.37 -14.22 -12.04
CA MET A 89 -9.39 -14.71 -11.10
C MET A 89 -8.97 -14.58 -9.63
N ALA A 90 -7.73 -14.15 -9.36
CA ALA A 90 -7.16 -13.97 -8.03
C ALA A 90 -6.25 -12.72 -8.04
N PRO A 91 -6.84 -11.52 -8.13
CA PRO A 91 -6.10 -10.26 -8.08
C PRO A 91 -5.30 -10.15 -6.78
N GLU A 92 -4.05 -9.73 -6.90
CA GLU A 92 -3.10 -9.64 -5.78
C GLU A 92 -2.97 -8.19 -5.32
N CYS A 93 -3.00 -7.97 -4.00
CA CYS A 93 -2.91 -6.64 -3.40
C CYS A 93 -1.84 -6.61 -2.30
N TYR A 94 -0.69 -6.04 -2.63
CA TYR A 94 0.46 -5.99 -1.73
C TYR A 94 0.87 -4.56 -1.43
N LEU A 95 1.15 -4.30 -0.15
CA LEU A 95 1.82 -3.10 0.33
C LEU A 95 3.34 -3.34 0.33
N HIS A 96 4.04 -2.69 -0.59
CA HIS A 96 5.48 -2.76 -0.71
C HIS A 96 6.17 -1.69 0.13
N THR A 97 7.28 -2.08 0.74
CA THR A 97 8.20 -1.15 1.41
C THR A 97 8.82 -0.21 0.37
N LEU A 98 8.70 1.10 0.57
CA LEU A 98 9.42 2.08 -0.25
C LEU A 98 10.89 2.18 0.20
N ASN A 99 11.72 1.25 -0.25
CA ASN A 99 13.18 1.32 -0.14
C ASN A 99 13.81 1.06 -1.52
N LYS A 100 15.13 1.25 -1.63
CA LYS A 100 15.80 1.10 -2.93
C LYS A 100 15.79 -0.34 -3.41
N SER A 101 16.13 -1.29 -2.55
CA SER A 101 16.26 -2.71 -2.91
C SER A 101 14.95 -3.31 -3.41
N GLU A 102 13.83 -3.02 -2.76
CA GLU A 102 12.50 -3.48 -3.18
C GLU A 102 12.11 -2.86 -4.51
N MET A 103 12.22 -1.52 -4.62
CA MET A 103 11.83 -0.83 -5.85
C MET A 103 12.72 -1.23 -7.03
N GLN A 104 13.99 -1.54 -6.79
CA GLN A 104 14.88 -2.09 -7.81
C GLN A 104 14.48 -3.51 -8.22
N ALA A 105 14.16 -4.38 -7.25
CA ALA A 105 13.69 -5.73 -7.55
C ALA A 105 12.41 -5.70 -8.40
N MET A 106 11.45 -4.83 -8.06
CA MET A 106 10.23 -4.64 -8.84
C MET A 106 10.51 -4.09 -10.26
N ALA A 107 11.52 -3.23 -10.41
CA ALA A 107 11.92 -2.68 -11.71
C ALA A 107 12.59 -3.72 -12.63
N GLU A 108 13.13 -4.79 -12.05
CA GLU A 108 13.83 -5.88 -12.75
C GLU A 108 12.90 -7.07 -13.08
N LEU A 109 11.63 -7.02 -12.65
CA LEU A 109 10.62 -8.03 -13.00
C LEU A 109 10.37 -8.09 -14.51
N GLU A 110 10.11 -9.30 -15.00
CA GLU A 110 9.86 -9.52 -16.41
C GLU A 110 8.49 -8.93 -16.83
N PRO A 111 8.28 -8.57 -18.12
CA PRO A 111 7.03 -7.96 -18.59
C PRO A 111 5.75 -8.78 -18.39
N TYR A 112 5.87 -10.07 -18.07
CA TYR A 112 4.74 -10.95 -17.76
C TYR A 112 4.46 -11.03 -16.25
N GLU A 113 5.37 -10.55 -15.41
CA GLU A 113 5.24 -10.48 -13.95
C GLU A 113 4.75 -9.11 -13.51
N LEU A 114 5.16 -8.06 -14.22
CA LEU A 114 4.73 -6.69 -13.96
C LEU A 114 4.64 -5.88 -15.25
N ASP A 115 3.63 -5.00 -15.35
CA ASP A 115 3.50 -4.10 -16.49
C ASP A 115 4.79 -3.26 -16.69
N PRO A 116 5.35 -3.17 -17.90
CA PRO A 116 6.61 -2.46 -18.12
C PRO A 116 6.63 -1.00 -17.64
N LYS A 117 5.48 -0.31 -17.65
CA LYS A 117 5.39 1.07 -17.12
C LYS A 117 5.36 1.09 -15.59
N ALA A 118 4.78 0.07 -14.97
CA ALA A 118 4.87 -0.15 -13.54
C ALA A 118 6.33 -0.43 -13.12
N SER A 119 7.03 -1.30 -13.84
CA SER A 119 8.47 -1.55 -13.63
C SER A 119 9.30 -0.27 -13.79
N GLU A 120 9.05 0.53 -14.83
CA GLU A 120 9.72 1.83 -15.03
C GLU A 120 9.44 2.80 -13.87
N TYR A 121 8.22 2.82 -13.35
CA TYR A 121 7.85 3.64 -12.18
C TYR A 121 8.62 3.20 -10.93
N CYS A 122 8.70 1.91 -10.65
CA CYS A 122 9.51 1.35 -9.57
C CYS A 122 11.00 1.72 -9.74
N GLY A 123 11.53 1.68 -10.97
CA GLY A 123 12.91 2.10 -11.25
C GLY A 123 13.19 3.55 -10.84
N LYS A 124 12.25 4.46 -11.16
CA LYS A 124 12.35 5.88 -10.73
C LYS A 124 12.29 6.03 -9.21
N LEU A 125 11.47 5.23 -8.53
CA LEU A 125 11.43 5.24 -7.06
C LEU A 125 12.73 4.71 -6.46
N ALA A 126 13.33 3.68 -7.04
CA ALA A 126 14.60 3.09 -6.58
C ALA A 126 15.76 4.10 -6.59
N GLU A 127 15.78 5.02 -7.56
CA GLU A 127 16.79 6.09 -7.63
C GLU A 127 16.70 7.11 -6.49
N LEU A 128 15.51 7.27 -5.89
CA LEU A 128 15.24 8.25 -4.84
C LEU A 128 15.24 7.66 -3.43
N CYS A 129 14.91 6.38 -3.31
CA CYS A 129 14.87 5.68 -2.04
C CYS A 129 16.28 5.37 -1.50
N ASN A 130 16.37 5.18 -0.18
CA ASN A 130 17.53 4.58 0.48
C ASN A 130 17.19 3.20 1.09
N ASP A 131 18.20 2.44 1.53
CA ASP A 131 18.05 1.09 2.11
C ASP A 131 18.13 1.08 3.65
N SER A 132 17.63 2.13 4.31
CA SER A 132 17.66 2.19 5.79
C SER A 132 16.66 1.24 6.46
N VAL A 133 15.84 0.52 5.69
CA VAL A 133 14.85 -0.46 6.15
C VAL A 133 14.94 -1.73 5.32
N ALA A 134 14.63 -2.87 5.94
CA ALA A 134 14.51 -4.15 5.24
C ALA A 134 13.38 -4.11 4.21
N SER A 135 13.53 -4.84 3.10
CA SER A 135 12.42 -5.03 2.17
C SER A 135 11.39 -5.98 2.77
N VAL A 136 10.13 -5.55 2.74
CA VAL A 136 8.96 -6.33 3.12
C VAL A 136 7.82 -5.98 2.16
N ALA A 137 7.13 -7.00 1.66
CA ALA A 137 5.83 -6.88 1.01
C ALA A 137 4.79 -7.52 1.92
N VAL A 138 3.67 -6.82 2.13
CA VAL A 138 2.59 -7.26 3.01
C VAL A 138 1.33 -7.45 2.19
N ASP A 139 0.74 -8.64 2.22
CA ASP A 139 -0.59 -8.86 1.66
C ASP A 139 -1.61 -8.06 2.48
N VAL A 140 -2.19 -7.04 1.85
CA VAL A 140 -3.15 -6.10 2.45
C VAL A 140 -4.56 -6.26 1.88
N GLN A 141 -4.82 -7.30 1.07
CA GLN A 141 -6.15 -7.57 0.52
C GLN A 141 -7.32 -7.47 1.52
N PRO A 142 -7.21 -7.94 2.78
CA PRO A 142 -8.30 -7.82 3.75
C PRO A 142 -8.44 -6.44 4.40
N ALA A 143 -7.47 -5.54 4.19
CA ALA A 143 -7.35 -4.31 4.96
C ALA A 143 -6.76 -3.13 4.17
N VAL A 144 -7.28 -2.86 2.97
CA VAL A 144 -6.81 -1.73 2.14
C VAL A 144 -7.42 -0.41 2.62
N PRO A 145 -6.69 0.73 2.55
CA PRO A 145 -7.30 2.04 2.78
C PRO A 145 -8.46 2.31 1.81
N SER A 146 -9.63 2.67 2.34
CA SER A 146 -10.78 3.13 1.55
C SER A 146 -10.60 4.59 1.11
N LYS A 147 -11.44 5.07 0.19
CA LYS A 147 -11.45 6.49 -0.21
C LYS A 147 -11.68 7.49 0.93
N PHE A 148 -12.17 7.03 2.09
CA PHE A 148 -12.38 7.87 3.28
C PHE A 148 -11.16 7.90 4.22
N SER A 149 -10.16 7.06 3.96
CA SER A 149 -8.92 6.99 4.72
C SER A 149 -8.10 8.26 4.57
N LYS A 150 -7.49 8.69 5.68
CA LYS A 150 -6.52 9.81 5.66
C LYS A 150 -5.10 9.32 5.38
N SER A 151 -4.88 8.01 5.34
CA SER A 151 -3.59 7.42 5.04
C SER A 151 -3.24 7.50 3.56
N ILE A 152 -4.22 7.67 2.67
CA ILE A 152 -3.99 7.81 1.23
C ILE A 152 -3.33 9.16 0.95
N LEU A 153 -2.08 9.11 0.46
CA LEU A 153 -1.35 10.28 0.01
C LEU A 153 -1.63 10.59 -1.45
N LYS A 154 -1.81 9.55 -2.27
CA LYS A 154 -2.10 9.62 -3.71
C LYS A 154 -2.66 8.27 -4.15
N ALA A 155 -3.69 8.26 -4.99
CA ALA A 155 -4.23 7.04 -5.60
C ALA A 155 -4.64 7.32 -7.05
N ASP A 156 -4.57 6.31 -7.92
CA ASP A 156 -5.20 6.33 -9.25
C ASP A 156 -6.51 5.54 -9.32
N ILE A 157 -6.88 4.89 -8.21
CA ILE A 157 -8.16 4.24 -7.99
C ILE A 157 -8.81 4.72 -6.70
N GLU A 158 -10.13 4.58 -6.61
CA GLU A 158 -10.88 4.75 -5.38
C GLU A 158 -11.52 3.41 -5.01
N LEU A 159 -11.17 2.90 -3.83
CA LEU A 159 -11.82 1.72 -3.27
C LEU A 159 -12.96 2.18 -2.36
N ASP A 160 -14.17 1.71 -2.66
CA ASP A 160 -15.32 1.91 -1.80
C ASP A 160 -15.37 0.84 -0.70
N LEU A 161 -16.25 1.06 0.26
CA LEU A 161 -16.51 0.12 1.33
C LEU A 161 -17.32 -1.07 0.78
N CYS A 162 -16.84 -2.29 1.03
CA CYS A 162 -17.49 -3.55 0.63
C CYS A 162 -18.53 -4.04 1.65
#